data_AF-A0A2E6LS19-F1
#
_entry.id   AF-A0A2E6LS19-F1
#
_cell.length_a   1.000
_cell.length_b   1.000
_cell.length_c   1.000
_cell.angle_alpha   90.00
_cell.angle_beta   90.00
_cell.angle_gamma   90.00
#
_symmetry.space_group_name_H-M   'P 1'
#
loop_
_entity.id
_entity.type
_entity.pdbx_description
1 polymer ?
#
loop_
_entity_poly.entity_id
_entity_poly.type
_entity_poly.pdbx_seq_one_letter_code
_entity_poly.pdbx_strand_id
1 'polypeptide(L)'
;MNQPTSSDETDRDAPEDGAGGGQGRSLTPLQVAFSTLASAFGVQSRRNRERDFTHGKAWHFIVAGIVFTVVFVLAVIGVVNLVISGAG
;
A
#
# COMPACT_ATOMS: atom_id res chain seq x y z
N MET A 1 -28.49 33.26 56.56
CA MET A 1 -29.51 32.51 55.78
C MET A 1 -28.99 32.47 54.35
N ASN A 2 -28.22 31.44 53.99
CA ASN A 2 -27.66 31.28 52.65
C ASN A 2 -28.33 30.09 51.94
N GLN A 3 -28.55 30.31 50.65
CA GLN A 3 -28.98 29.41 49.56
C GLN A 3 -30.48 29.17 49.35
N PRO A 4 -30.91 29.35 48.08
CA PRO A 4 -31.43 28.27 47.23
C PRO A 4 -30.50 28.07 46.00
N THR A 5 -29.87 26.91 45.72
CA THR A 5 -30.39 25.65 45.09
C THR A 5 -31.22 25.92 43.82
N SER A 6 -31.00 25.39 42.61
CA SER A 6 -30.10 24.37 42.05
C SER A 6 -30.26 24.43 40.52
N SER A 7 -29.17 24.42 39.76
CA SER A 7 -29.09 23.73 38.46
C SER A 7 -27.72 23.98 37.84
N ASP A 8 -26.97 22.89 37.69
CA ASP A 8 -26.23 22.63 36.46
C ASP A 8 -25.03 23.53 36.18
N GLU A 9 -23.90 23.21 36.81
CA GLU A 9 -22.64 23.19 36.06
C GLU A 9 -21.82 22.02 36.58
N THR A 10 -22.24 20.86 36.12
CA THR A 10 -21.45 19.64 36.10
C THR A 10 -20.27 19.91 35.17
N ASP A 11 -19.19 20.53 35.67
CA ASP A 11 -17.90 20.54 34.97
C ASP A 11 -17.18 19.20 35.19
N ARG A 12 -17.92 18.15 34.84
CA ARG A 12 -17.47 16.79 34.61
C ARG A 12 -18.21 16.38 33.34
N ASP A 13 -17.57 16.54 32.20
CA ASP A 13 -17.39 15.45 31.25
C ASP A 13 -16.53 15.90 30.08
N ALA A 14 -15.63 14.99 29.73
CA ALA A 14 -14.53 15.12 28.80
C ALA A 14 -14.97 15.33 27.34
N PRO A 15 -14.02 15.78 26.52
CA PRO A 15 -13.64 15.00 25.35
C PRO A 15 -12.18 14.53 25.52
N GLU A 16 -11.82 13.25 25.70
CA GLU A 16 -12.65 12.04 25.57
C GLU A 16 -13.10 11.81 24.14
N ASP A 17 -12.34 12.05 23.06
CA ASP A 17 -11.59 11.00 22.35
C ASP A 17 -11.02 11.52 21.00
N GLY A 18 -9.97 10.85 20.47
CA GLY A 18 -9.82 10.74 19.01
C GLY A 18 -8.50 11.14 18.35
N ALA A 19 -7.43 10.37 18.63
CA ALA A 19 -6.41 9.90 17.66
C ALA A 19 -5.76 10.91 16.67
N GLY A 20 -4.45 11.10 16.61
CA GLY A 20 -3.34 10.32 17.15
C GLY A 20 -2.03 10.93 16.65
N GLY A 21 -1.08 11.08 17.56
CA GLY A 21 0.24 11.62 17.28
C GLY A 21 1.05 10.73 16.34
N GLY A 22 1.36 11.27 15.16
CA GLY A 22 2.41 10.76 14.29
C GLY A 22 3.78 11.12 14.84
N GLN A 23 4.22 10.36 15.85
CA GLN A 23 5.61 10.34 16.34
C GLN A 23 6.59 10.21 15.16
N GLY A 24 7.65 11.02 15.19
CA GLY A 24 8.85 10.83 14.38
C GLY A 24 9.59 9.55 14.74
N ARG A 25 8.99 8.38 14.45
CA ARG A 25 9.73 7.13 14.34
C ARG A 25 10.57 7.23 13.09
N SER A 26 11.89 7.33 13.26
CA SER A 26 12.83 7.06 12.19
C SER A 26 12.45 5.71 11.58
N LEU A 27 12.03 5.73 10.32
CA LEU A 27 11.74 4.52 9.57
C LEU A 27 13.01 3.69 9.61
N THR A 28 12.96 2.52 10.25
CA THR A 28 14.14 1.68 10.34
C THR A 28 14.53 1.26 8.91
N PRO A 29 15.83 1.09 8.60
CA PRO A 29 16.26 0.68 7.26
C PRO A 29 15.56 -0.60 6.78
N LEU A 30 15.25 -1.48 7.74
CA LEU A 30 14.48 -2.70 7.54
C LEU A 30 13.04 -2.39 7.10
N GLN A 31 12.36 -1.44 7.75
CA GLN A 31 11.01 -1.00 7.38
C GLN A 31 10.96 -0.35 5.99
N VAL A 32 12.03 0.37 5.62
CA VAL A 32 12.18 0.95 4.28
C VAL A 32 12.39 -0.14 3.22
N ALA A 33 13.21 -1.16 3.49
CA ALA A 33 13.38 -2.31 2.59
C ALA A 33 12.07 -3.10 2.41
N PHE A 34 11.33 -3.32 3.49
CA PHE A 34 10.01 -3.98 3.44
C PHE A 34 8.97 -3.15 2.66
N SER A 35 8.95 -1.83 2.82
CA SER A 35 8.05 -0.93 2.07
C SER A 35 8.39 -0.87 0.56
N THR A 36 9.69 -0.90 0.25
CA THR A 36 10.19 -0.86 -1.12
C THR A 36 9.89 -2.16 -1.87
N LEU A 37 10.03 -3.31 -1.20
CA LEU A 37 9.57 -4.59 -1.73
C LEU A 37 8.04 -4.60 -1.92
N ALA A 38 7.27 -4.16 -0.92
CA ALA A 38 5.81 -4.07 -1.02
C ALA A 38 5.31 -3.18 -2.19
N SER A 39 6.09 -2.17 -2.57
CA SER A 39 5.82 -1.29 -3.71
C SER A 39 6.29 -1.87 -5.04
N ALA A 40 7.40 -2.62 -5.05
CA ALA A 40 7.90 -3.32 -6.23
C ALA A 40 6.96 -4.43 -6.73
N PHE A 41 6.13 -4.99 -5.83
CA PHE A 41 5.04 -5.90 -6.19
C PHE A 41 3.79 -5.22 -6.79
N GLY A 42 3.81 -3.88 -7.00
CA GLY A 42 2.93 -3.25 -7.99
C GLY A 42 1.51 -2.88 -7.58
N VAL A 43 1.24 -2.58 -6.29
CA VAL A 43 -0.14 -2.34 -5.83
C VAL A 43 -0.38 -1.10 -4.97
N GLN A 44 0.31 0.01 -5.24
CA GLN A 44 -0.25 1.33 -4.90
C GLN A 44 -1.42 1.73 -5.85
N SER A 45 -2.30 0.77 -6.14
CA SER A 45 -3.45 0.90 -7.04
C SER A 45 -4.70 1.30 -6.24
N ARG A 46 -4.67 2.49 -5.63
CA ARG A 46 -5.89 3.19 -5.21
C ARG A 46 -6.11 4.41 -6.10
N ARG A 47 -5.07 5.26 -6.22
CA ARG A 47 -5.10 6.46 -7.08
C ARG A 47 -5.09 6.17 -8.58
N ASN A 48 -4.44 5.10 -9.04
CA ASN A 48 -4.49 4.68 -10.45
C ASN A 48 -5.75 3.86 -10.79
N ARG A 49 -6.45 3.38 -9.76
CA ARG A 49 -7.57 2.45 -9.88
C ARG A 49 -8.90 3.18 -10.12
N GLU A 50 -9.16 4.27 -9.41
CA GLU A 50 -10.37 5.09 -9.59
C GLU A 50 -10.43 5.76 -10.98
N ARG A 51 -9.28 6.10 -11.56
CA ARG A 51 -9.20 6.68 -12.91
C ARG A 51 -9.43 5.64 -14.01
N ASP A 52 -8.86 4.45 -13.87
CA ASP A 52 -8.99 3.37 -14.86
C ASP A 52 -10.34 2.64 -14.77
N PHE A 53 -11.02 2.72 -13.61
CA PHE A 53 -12.38 2.23 -13.44
C PHE A 53 -13.47 3.16 -13.98
N THR A 54 -13.19 4.45 -14.14
CA THR A 54 -14.23 5.41 -14.60
C THR A 54 -14.27 5.53 -16.13
N HIS A 55 -13.18 5.24 -16.85
CA HIS A 55 -13.13 5.47 -18.31
C HIS A 55 -12.53 4.33 -19.17
N GLY A 56 -11.90 3.26 -18.63
CA GLY A 56 -11.20 2.33 -19.52
C GLY A 56 -10.57 1.05 -18.96
N LYS A 57 -11.40 0.16 -18.41
CA LYS A 57 -11.28 -1.32 -18.52
C LYS A 57 -9.98 -1.93 -18.00
N ALA A 58 -10.07 -2.51 -16.79
CA ALA A 58 -9.09 -3.40 -16.14
C ALA A 58 -8.40 -4.45 -17.04
N TRP A 59 -8.99 -4.75 -18.21
CA TRP A 59 -8.43 -5.58 -19.27
C TRP A 59 -7.00 -5.21 -19.69
N HIS A 60 -6.61 -3.93 -19.69
CA HIS A 60 -5.25 -3.53 -20.07
C HIS A 60 -4.18 -4.07 -19.12
N PHE A 61 -4.48 -4.13 -17.81
CA PHE A 61 -3.56 -4.70 -16.83
C PHE A 61 -3.42 -6.22 -16.98
N ILE A 62 -4.52 -6.89 -17.34
CA ILE A 62 -4.53 -8.33 -17.58
C ILE A 62 -3.69 -8.67 -18.81
N VAL A 63 -3.87 -7.93 -19.91
CA VAL A 63 -3.08 -8.11 -21.13
C VAL A 63 -1.61 -7.80 -20.87
N ALA A 64 -1.29 -6.71 -20.18
CA ALA A 64 0.07 -6.37 -19.80
C ALA A 64 0.73 -7.47 -18.94
N GLY A 65 0.00 -8.03 -17.98
CA GLY A 65 0.47 -9.16 -17.16
C GLY A 65 0.76 -10.40 -18.01
N ILE A 66 -0.12 -10.77 -18.92
CA ILE A 66 0.07 -11.93 -19.82
C ILE A 66 1.31 -11.72 -20.71
N VAL A 67 1.44 -10.55 -21.33
CA VAL A 67 2.59 -10.22 -22.18
C VAL A 67 3.88 -10.30 -21.38
N PHE A 68 3.89 -9.73 -20.17
CA PHE A 68 5.03 -9.79 -19.26
C PHE A 68 5.42 -11.23 -18.92
N THR A 69 4.44 -12.09 -18.59
CA THR A 69 4.68 -13.50 -18.29
C THR A 69 5.28 -14.26 -19.48
N VAL A 70 4.76 -14.04 -20.70
CA VAL A 70 5.28 -14.69 -21.91
C VAL A 70 6.74 -14.28 -22.14
N VAL A 71 7.04 -12.98 -22.09
CA VAL A 71 8.41 -12.48 -22.24
C VAL A 71 9.34 -13.04 -21.17
N PHE A 72 8.89 -13.12 -19.92
CA PHE A 72 9.65 -13.66 -18.81
C PHE A 72 10.02 -15.14 -19.04
N VAL A 73 9.07 -15.96 -19.46
CA VAL A 73 9.31 -17.39 -19.77
C VAL A 73 10.32 -17.55 -20.90
N LEU A 74 10.18 -16.77 -21.98
CA LEU A 74 11.13 -16.81 -23.10
C LEU A 74 12.54 -16.40 -22.67
N ALA A 75 12.66 -15.39 -21.81
CA ALA A 75 13.94 -14.96 -21.26
C ALA A 75 14.60 -16.09 -20.44
N VAL A 76 13.85 -16.76 -19.56
CA VAL A 76 14.35 -17.91 -18.78
C VAL A 76 14.82 -19.04 -19.71
N ILE A 77 14.02 -19.39 -20.72
CA ILE A 77 14.40 -20.40 -21.72
C ILE A 77 15.70 -20.00 -22.44
N GLY A 78 15.82 -18.74 -22.86
CA GLY A 78 17.04 -18.22 -23.50
C GLY A 78 18.28 -18.37 -22.61
N VAL A 79 18.16 -18.01 -21.33
CA VAL A 79 19.24 -18.17 -20.35
C VAL A 79 19.60 -19.64 -20.17
N VAL A 80 18.62 -20.54 -20.01
CA VAL A 80 18.86 -21.98 -19.86
C VAL A 80 19.57 -22.54 -21.09
N ASN A 81 19.13 -22.17 -22.29
CA ASN A 81 19.77 -22.61 -23.53
C ASN A 81 21.21 -22.10 -23.67
N LEU A 82 21.49 -20.87 -23.25
CA LEU A 82 22.84 -20.31 -23.23
C LEU A 82 23.74 -21.09 -22.26
N VAL A 83 23.23 -21.42 -21.07
CA VAL A 83 23.95 -22.21 -20.06
C VAL A 83 24.26 -23.61 -20.58
N ILE A 84 23.28 -24.30 -21.17
CA ILE A 84 23.49 -25.64 -21.73
C ILE A 84 24.50 -25.61 -22.88
N SER A 85 24.41 -24.61 -23.77
CA SER A 85 25.32 -24.49 -24.91
C SER A 85 26.77 -24.19 -24.51
N GLY A 86 26.97 -23.50 -23.39
CA GLY A 86 28.31 -23.21 -22.85
C GLY A 86 28.85 -24.29 -21.90
N ALA A 87 28.04 -25.25 -21.50
CA ALA A 87 28.41 -26.34 -20.60
C ALA A 87 28.74 -27.66 -21.34
N GLY A 88 28.63 -27.67 -22.67
CA GLY A 88 29.01 -28.77 -23.56
C GLY A 88 30.44 -28.66 -24.07
#